data_AF-A0A5C4SQY6-F1
#
_entry.id   AF-A0A5C4SQY6-F1
#
_cell.length_a   1.000
_cell.length_b   1.000
_cell.length_c   1.000
_cell.angle_alpha   90.00
_cell.angle_beta   90.00
_cell.angle_gamma   90.00
#
_symmetry.space_group_name_H-M   'P 1'
#
loop_
_entity.id
_entity.type
_entity.pdbx_description
1 polymer ?
#
loop_
_entity_poly.entity_id
_entity_poly.type
_entity_poly.pdbx_seq_one_letter_code
_entity_poly.pdbx_strand_id
1 'polypeptide(L)'
;MKKSKLALVITDGVGFRNFILSDFLTHANTIFDEVVILSCLPKKVYATHTHLRVVELAVFEERFKTWFFRKAKEIAHLKLNAKNNFGILDNLQANHSKLKTPRGYATRFIYKLTALCHSEACIQMFQKFQNYTFKNHQITEAYRAILNDEEFSMLFFTHQRPPYIAPLVYAAQKQKLKTVAFIFSWDNLASKGRMASNFDYYLVWSDLMKQDLLQFYRAITEKQIAVVGTPQFVPYVMEDYQVLKSEFLKTFDLDEHLKTICFSCGDISTSKNDELYIETIAEAIQNKTIAPVNFIVRTSPAEDPVRFEGLVKQYPFIKWHFPKWKQVRPKHQESWSQRIPTIEDVKQLRALLEYCDLNINMLSTMSLDFMMFNKPVVNPVFGNTENGLYNDQRFLGYAHIEHLVHSKATKIVKNKTALLTAISQYLVHDNDAVCRQEFIKQQVGVPLKQTNEVLVNSMKQWL
;
A
#
# COMPACT_ATOMS: atom_id res chain seq x y z
N MET A 1 8.00 19.04 33.26
CA MET A 1 7.56 17.83 32.54
C MET A 1 8.63 17.50 31.50
N LYS A 2 8.89 16.21 31.21
CA LYS A 2 9.84 15.83 30.16
C LYS A 2 9.26 16.27 28.80
N LYS A 3 10.06 16.93 27.94
CA LYS A 3 9.63 17.33 26.59
C LYS A 3 9.25 16.09 25.78
N SER A 4 8.10 16.15 25.12
CA SER A 4 7.58 15.13 24.24
C SER A 4 8.30 15.17 22.89
N LYS A 5 8.98 14.09 22.52
CA LYS A 5 9.75 14.03 21.27
C LYS A 5 9.37 12.82 20.44
N LEU A 6 8.89 13.06 19.21
CA LEU A 6 8.46 12.02 18.28
C LEU A 6 9.59 11.67 17.31
N ALA A 7 9.91 10.37 17.21
CA ALA A 7 10.66 9.84 16.08
C ALA A 7 9.68 9.37 14.99
N LEU A 8 9.56 10.13 13.90
CA LEU A 8 8.83 9.72 12.70
C LEU A 8 9.73 8.83 11.86
N VAL A 9 9.44 7.52 11.85
CA VAL A 9 10.20 6.52 11.09
C VAL A 9 9.62 6.41 9.68
N ILE A 10 10.24 7.09 8.71
CA ILE A 10 9.88 6.97 7.29
C ILE A 10 10.53 5.72 6.70
N THR A 11 9.73 4.69 6.55
CA THR A 11 10.19 3.36 6.10
C THR A 11 10.54 3.32 4.61
N ASP A 12 9.71 3.94 3.77
CA ASP A 12 9.81 3.83 2.32
C ASP A 12 9.18 5.04 1.62
N GLY A 13 9.19 5.04 0.30
CA GLY A 13 8.63 6.13 -0.49
C GLY A 13 7.12 6.29 -0.40
N VAL A 14 6.39 5.27 0.05
CA VAL A 14 4.97 5.46 0.33
C VAL A 14 4.76 6.15 1.67
N GLY A 15 5.55 5.79 2.70
CA GLY A 15 5.65 6.56 3.93
C GLY A 15 6.02 8.03 3.67
N PHE A 16 6.97 8.26 2.75
CA PHE A 16 7.33 9.61 2.31
C PHE A 16 6.13 10.35 1.73
N ARG A 17 5.41 9.75 0.77
CA ARG A 17 4.20 10.34 0.17
C ARG A 17 3.15 10.67 1.23
N ASN A 18 2.87 9.73 2.12
CA ASN A 18 1.72 9.82 3.02
C ASN A 18 1.95 10.77 4.20
N PHE A 19 3.21 10.96 4.63
CA PHE A 19 3.54 11.70 5.86
C PHE A 19 4.47 12.89 5.66
N ILE A 20 5.21 12.97 4.54
CA ILE A 20 6.08 14.12 4.21
C ILE A 20 5.43 15.01 3.16
N LEU A 21 4.73 14.43 2.18
CA LEU A 21 3.96 15.16 1.19
C LEU A 21 2.51 15.38 1.63
N SER A 22 2.26 15.39 2.95
CA SER A 22 0.96 15.73 3.53
C SER A 22 1.10 16.75 4.65
N ASP A 23 -0.02 17.21 5.21
CA ASP A 23 -0.08 18.12 6.36
C ASP A 23 0.23 17.43 7.71
N PHE A 24 0.63 16.15 7.71
CA PHE A 24 0.96 15.40 8.93
C PHE A 24 1.98 16.12 9.81
N LEU A 25 3.08 16.62 9.23
CA LEU A 25 4.13 17.30 10.00
C LEU A 25 3.62 18.58 10.68
N THR A 26 2.67 19.28 10.07
CA THR A 26 2.02 20.47 10.65
C THR A 26 1.28 20.10 11.93
N HIS A 27 0.47 19.05 11.89
CA HIS A 27 -0.24 18.55 13.08
C HIS A 27 0.72 17.99 14.13
N ALA A 28 1.73 17.23 13.71
CA ALA A 28 2.71 16.63 14.62
C ALA A 28 3.49 17.70 15.42
N ASN A 29 3.94 18.77 14.77
CA ASN A 29 4.66 19.88 15.41
C ASN A 29 3.77 20.73 16.35
N THR A 30 2.45 20.59 16.27
CA THR A 30 1.52 21.25 17.20
C THR A 30 1.37 20.45 18.50
N ILE A 31 1.56 19.13 18.44
CA ILE A 31 1.29 18.21 19.54
C ILE A 31 2.55 17.77 20.28
N PHE A 32 3.66 17.59 19.57
CA PHE A 32 4.95 17.21 20.14
C PHE A 32 5.87 18.42 20.23
N ASP A 33 6.67 18.50 21.30
CA ASP A 33 7.65 19.57 21.48
C ASP A 33 8.76 19.54 20.42
N GLU A 34 9.07 18.34 19.91
CA GLU A 34 10.03 18.14 18.82
C GLU A 34 9.66 16.90 17.97
N VAL A 35 9.79 17.02 16.65
CA VAL A 35 9.64 15.90 15.70
C VAL A 35 10.96 15.70 14.96
N VAL A 36 11.51 14.49 15.02
CA VAL A 36 12.71 14.09 14.28
C VAL A 36 12.36 12.97 13.32
N ILE A 37 12.86 13.06 12.09
CA ILE A 37 12.66 12.03 11.08
C ILE A 37 13.81 11.02 11.17
N LEU A 38 13.49 9.77 11.49
CA LEU A 38 14.40 8.64 11.32
C LEU A 38 14.09 8.00 9.96
N SER A 39 14.99 8.16 8.98
CA SER A 39 14.68 7.81 7.60
C SER A 39 15.43 6.58 7.12
N CYS A 40 14.70 5.61 6.56
CA CYS A 40 15.28 4.52 5.76
C CYS A 40 15.62 4.98 4.31
N LEU A 41 15.16 6.17 3.91
CA LEU A 41 15.48 6.82 2.64
C LEU A 41 16.71 7.75 2.81
N PRO A 42 17.39 8.14 1.72
CA PRO A 42 18.52 9.06 1.82
C PRO A 42 18.11 10.44 2.36
N LYS A 43 18.82 10.99 3.35
CA LYS A 43 18.52 12.29 3.99
C LYS A 43 18.32 13.45 3.00
N LYS A 44 19.06 13.44 1.89
CA LYS A 44 18.99 14.49 0.86
C LYS A 44 17.60 14.66 0.25
N VAL A 45 16.75 13.63 0.27
CA VAL A 45 15.42 13.69 -0.36
C VAL A 45 14.42 14.56 0.42
N TYR A 46 14.76 14.96 1.65
CA TYR A 46 13.89 15.77 2.52
C TYR A 46 14.16 17.27 2.41
N ALA A 47 15.32 17.68 1.88
CA ALA A 47 15.82 19.05 1.95
C ALA A 47 14.86 20.10 1.35
N THR A 48 14.07 19.71 0.34
CA THR A 48 13.09 20.58 -0.34
C THR A 48 11.67 20.47 0.22
N HIS A 49 11.45 19.63 1.23
CA HIS A 49 10.10 19.30 1.72
C HIS A 49 9.90 19.61 3.20
N THR A 50 10.98 19.68 3.99
CA THR A 50 10.88 19.98 5.42
C THR A 50 12.19 20.53 5.96
N HIS A 51 12.09 21.37 7.00
CA HIS A 51 13.23 21.87 7.77
C HIS A 51 13.50 21.03 9.04
N LEU A 52 12.72 19.98 9.28
CA LEU A 52 12.90 19.11 10.43
C LEU A 52 14.24 18.37 10.37
N ARG A 53 14.76 18.03 11.55
CA ARG A 53 15.98 17.23 11.67
C ARG A 53 15.72 15.83 11.09
N VAL A 54 16.58 15.42 10.17
CA VAL A 54 16.57 14.08 9.57
C VAL A 54 17.84 13.32 9.95
N VAL A 55 17.64 12.13 10.50
CA VAL A 55 18.68 11.13 10.76
C VAL A 55 18.47 9.99 9.78
N GLU A 56 19.39 9.83 8.83
CA GLU A 56 19.39 8.68 7.92
C GLU A 56 19.85 7.44 8.68
N LEU A 57 19.03 6.38 8.62
CA LEU A 57 19.31 5.09 9.23
C LEU A 57 20.16 4.23 8.28
N ALA A 58 21.15 3.55 8.85
CA ALA A 58 21.87 2.51 8.13
C ALA A 58 20.90 1.41 7.67
N VAL A 59 21.18 0.76 6.54
CA VAL A 59 20.28 -0.29 6.01
C VAL A 59 20.60 -1.63 6.66
N PHE A 60 19.58 -2.30 7.22
CA PHE A 60 19.75 -3.67 7.71
C PHE A 60 19.68 -4.68 6.57
N GLU A 61 20.79 -5.39 6.35
CA GLU A 61 20.85 -6.54 5.46
C GLU A 61 20.52 -7.83 6.21
N GLU A 62 19.49 -8.53 5.72
CA GLU A 62 18.99 -9.70 6.43
C GLU A 62 19.88 -10.94 6.28
N ARG A 63 20.48 -11.37 7.39
CA ARG A 63 21.24 -12.62 7.48
C ARG A 63 20.34 -13.85 7.53
N PHE A 64 20.89 -15.02 7.17
CA PHE A 64 20.13 -16.27 7.09
C PHE A 64 19.36 -16.64 8.37
N LYS A 65 19.96 -16.49 9.56
CA LYS A 65 19.29 -16.82 10.84
C LYS A 65 18.07 -15.91 11.08
N THR A 66 18.20 -14.62 10.82
CA THR A 66 17.10 -13.66 10.92
C THR A 66 16.00 -13.99 9.92
N TRP A 67 16.39 -14.21 8.66
CA TRP A 67 15.47 -14.63 7.59
C TRP A 67 14.72 -15.90 7.97
N PHE A 68 15.39 -16.89 8.55
CA PHE A 68 14.79 -18.17 8.93
C PHE A 68 13.67 -17.97 9.95
N PHE A 69 13.92 -17.23 11.04
CA PHE A 69 12.90 -17.01 12.06
C PHE A 69 11.79 -16.07 11.60
N ARG A 70 12.11 -15.04 10.79
CA ARG A 70 11.10 -14.21 10.14
C ARG A 70 10.20 -15.06 9.24
N LYS A 71 10.78 -15.97 8.46
CA LYS A 71 10.05 -16.85 7.55
C LYS A 71 9.21 -17.87 8.30
N ALA A 72 9.73 -18.45 9.39
CA ALA A 72 8.95 -19.34 10.26
C ALA A 72 7.75 -18.62 10.89
N LYS A 73 7.96 -17.39 11.39
CA LYS A 73 6.90 -16.52 11.90
C LYS A 73 5.83 -16.25 10.84
N GLU A 74 6.24 -15.92 9.62
CA GLU A 74 5.34 -15.67 8.48
C GLU A 74 4.51 -16.91 8.13
N ILE A 75 5.15 -18.08 7.92
CA ILE A 75 4.43 -19.30 7.53
C ILE A 75 3.51 -19.79 8.65
N ALA A 76 3.93 -19.69 9.91
CA ALA A 76 3.07 -20.00 11.06
C ALA A 76 1.82 -19.11 11.08
N HIS A 77 1.96 -17.81 10.87
CA HIS A 77 0.83 -16.87 10.78
C HIS A 77 -0.12 -17.21 9.64
N LEU A 78 0.41 -17.48 8.45
CA LEU A 78 -0.41 -17.86 7.30
C LEU A 78 -1.17 -19.17 7.56
N LYS A 79 -0.52 -20.19 8.13
CA LYS A 79 -1.18 -21.46 8.48
C LYS A 79 -2.29 -21.29 9.53
N LEU A 80 -2.05 -20.48 10.56
CA LEU A 80 -3.05 -20.21 11.61
C LEU A 80 -4.35 -19.62 11.06
N ASN A 81 -4.23 -18.81 10.01
CA ASN A 81 -5.31 -17.98 9.50
C ASN A 81 -5.79 -18.42 8.09
N ALA A 82 -5.31 -19.54 7.55
CA ALA A 82 -5.68 -20.00 6.20
C ALA A 82 -7.10 -20.57 6.12
N LYS A 83 -7.67 -21.03 7.23
CA LYS A 83 -9.02 -21.60 7.24
C LYS A 83 -10.04 -20.50 6.92
N ASN A 84 -10.86 -20.72 5.90
CA ASN A 84 -11.88 -19.79 5.42
C ASN A 84 -11.34 -18.41 5.02
N ASN A 85 -10.06 -18.32 4.63
CA ASN A 85 -9.48 -17.10 4.06
C ASN A 85 -8.64 -17.49 2.84
N PHE A 86 -9.22 -17.35 1.65
CA PHE A 86 -8.56 -17.75 0.41
C PHE A 86 -7.33 -16.90 0.10
N GLY A 87 -7.35 -15.59 0.38
CA GLY A 87 -6.19 -14.72 0.20
C GLY A 87 -4.96 -15.18 1.01
N ILE A 88 -5.15 -15.55 2.28
CA ILE A 88 -4.08 -16.12 3.12
C ILE A 88 -3.64 -17.50 2.65
N LEU A 89 -4.59 -18.36 2.25
CA LEU A 89 -4.28 -19.69 1.72
C LEU A 89 -3.45 -19.61 0.44
N ASP A 90 -3.85 -18.74 -0.49
CA ASP A 90 -3.15 -18.52 -1.75
C ASP A 90 -1.74 -17.93 -1.50
N ASN A 91 -1.60 -16.98 -0.57
CA ASN A 91 -0.30 -16.49 -0.13
C ASN A 91 0.57 -17.60 0.48
N LEU A 92 -0.02 -18.48 1.31
CA LEU A 92 0.67 -19.65 1.87
C LEU A 92 1.15 -20.60 0.78
N GLN A 93 0.40 -20.79 -0.30
CA GLN A 93 0.82 -21.62 -1.42
C GLN A 93 1.95 -20.97 -2.22
N ALA A 94 1.85 -19.67 -2.51
CA ALA A 94 2.87 -18.91 -3.22
C ALA A 94 4.23 -18.88 -2.50
N ASN A 95 4.24 -19.03 -1.18
CA ASN A 95 5.46 -19.07 -0.38
C ASN A 95 6.19 -20.42 -0.39
N HIS A 96 5.61 -21.46 -1.00
CA HIS A 96 6.24 -22.77 -1.09
C HIS A 96 7.42 -22.72 -2.08
N SER A 97 8.52 -23.42 -1.76
CA SER A 97 9.72 -23.40 -2.61
C SER A 97 10.17 -24.81 -3.00
N LYS A 98 10.35 -25.03 -4.31
CA LYS A 98 10.99 -26.22 -4.88
C LYS A 98 12.48 -26.02 -5.22
N LEU A 99 13.02 -24.82 -4.98
CA LEU A 99 14.40 -24.49 -5.31
C LEU A 99 15.38 -25.33 -4.48
N LYS A 100 16.49 -25.75 -5.11
CA LYS A 100 17.59 -26.50 -4.47
C LYS A 100 18.67 -25.56 -3.94
N THR A 101 18.26 -24.58 -3.13
CA THR A 101 19.14 -23.60 -2.47
C THR A 101 19.03 -23.72 -0.95
N PRO A 102 19.98 -23.21 -0.14
CA PRO A 102 19.89 -23.25 1.32
C PRO A 102 18.56 -22.68 1.84
N ARG A 103 18.10 -21.54 1.29
CA ARG A 103 16.77 -20.98 1.61
C ARG A 103 15.63 -21.88 1.13
N GLY A 104 15.74 -22.51 -0.04
CA GLY A 104 14.73 -23.46 -0.52
C GLY A 104 14.54 -24.68 0.40
N TYR A 105 15.63 -25.32 0.82
CA TYR A 105 15.59 -26.43 1.79
C TYR A 105 15.05 -25.98 3.15
N ALA A 106 15.50 -24.82 3.64
CA ALA A 106 15.03 -24.24 4.89
C ALA A 106 13.54 -23.90 4.84
N THR A 107 13.02 -23.36 3.73
CA THR A 107 11.58 -23.13 3.55
C THR A 107 10.81 -24.44 3.67
N ARG A 108 11.23 -25.52 2.98
CA ARG A 108 10.56 -26.83 3.12
C ARG A 108 10.58 -27.36 4.55
N PHE A 109 11.69 -27.17 5.27
CA PHE A 109 11.76 -27.51 6.69
C PHE A 109 10.81 -26.66 7.54
N ILE A 110 10.75 -25.34 7.30
CA ILE A 110 9.82 -24.42 7.97
C ILE A 110 8.36 -24.87 7.77
N TYR A 111 7.98 -25.32 6.57
CA TYR A 111 6.62 -25.85 6.33
C TYR A 111 6.30 -27.08 7.17
N LYS A 112 7.29 -27.98 7.38
CA LYS A 112 7.14 -29.14 8.27
C LYS A 112 7.08 -28.71 9.74
N LEU A 113 7.98 -27.84 10.18
CA LEU A 113 8.02 -27.29 11.54
C LEU A 113 6.70 -26.62 11.92
N THR A 114 6.20 -25.76 11.04
CA THR A 114 4.96 -25.00 11.25
C THR A 114 3.70 -25.83 11.01
N ALA A 115 3.80 -27.06 10.48
CA ALA A 115 2.65 -27.97 10.49
C ALA A 115 2.21 -28.31 11.93
N LEU A 116 3.17 -28.38 12.86
CA LEU A 116 2.92 -28.67 14.27
C LEU A 116 2.94 -27.40 15.15
N CYS A 117 3.71 -26.37 14.77
CA CYS A 117 3.88 -25.15 15.57
C CYS A 117 3.45 -23.89 14.80
N HIS A 118 2.15 -23.60 14.81
CA HIS A 118 1.57 -22.41 14.19
C HIS A 118 0.51 -21.69 15.04
N SER A 119 0.41 -21.99 16.34
CA SER A 119 -0.43 -21.20 17.25
C SER A 119 0.12 -19.78 17.43
N GLU A 120 -0.69 -18.85 17.95
CA GLU A 120 -0.21 -17.49 18.28
C GLU A 120 1.00 -17.54 19.23
N ALA A 121 1.03 -18.46 20.20
CA ALA A 121 2.20 -18.66 21.07
C ALA A 121 3.46 -19.08 20.29
N CYS A 122 3.33 -19.97 19.30
CA CYS A 122 4.43 -20.34 18.40
C CYS A 122 4.93 -19.15 17.56
N ILE A 123 4.02 -18.32 17.03
CA ILE A 123 4.36 -17.11 16.27
C ILE A 123 5.16 -16.15 17.16
N GLN A 124 4.72 -15.93 18.40
CA GLN A 124 5.41 -15.09 19.38
C GLN A 124 6.79 -15.67 19.77
N MET A 125 6.92 -16.99 19.86
CA MET A 125 8.21 -17.64 20.06
C MET A 125 9.16 -17.40 18.88
N PHE A 126 8.70 -17.55 17.63
CA PHE A 126 9.52 -17.23 16.46
C PHE A 126 9.91 -15.74 16.42
N GLN A 127 9.03 -14.82 16.82
CA GLN A 127 9.37 -13.41 17.00
C GLN A 127 10.50 -13.23 18.04
N LYS A 128 10.44 -13.92 19.18
CA LYS A 128 11.51 -13.88 20.19
C LYS A 128 12.84 -14.39 19.65
N PHE A 129 12.83 -15.48 18.88
CA PHE A 129 14.05 -15.99 18.23
C PHE A 129 14.58 -15.05 17.15
N GLN A 130 13.70 -14.44 16.34
CA GLN A 130 14.09 -13.39 15.40
C GLN A 130 14.77 -12.23 16.16
N ASN A 131 14.15 -11.76 17.25
CA ASN A 131 14.68 -10.70 18.10
C ASN A 131 16.05 -11.05 18.70
N TYR A 132 16.28 -12.31 19.08
CA TYR A 132 17.57 -12.77 19.57
C TYR A 132 18.69 -12.60 18.52
N THR A 133 18.37 -12.76 17.22
CA THR A 133 19.35 -12.54 16.15
C THR A 133 19.82 -11.08 16.03
N PHE A 134 19.04 -10.13 16.53
CA PHE A 134 19.38 -8.70 16.53
C PHE A 134 20.24 -8.28 17.71
N LYS A 135 20.28 -9.07 18.79
CA LYS A 135 20.85 -8.69 20.10
C LYS A 135 22.26 -8.12 20.03
N ASN A 136 23.14 -8.76 19.25
CA ASN A 136 24.55 -8.41 19.13
C ASN A 136 24.90 -7.90 17.71
N HIS A 137 23.89 -7.47 16.95
CA HIS A 137 24.12 -6.99 15.59
C HIS A 137 24.58 -5.53 15.63
N GLN A 138 25.66 -5.19 14.90
CA GLN A 138 26.25 -3.84 14.89
C GLN A 138 25.22 -2.76 14.56
N ILE A 139 24.31 -3.02 13.60
CA ILE A 139 23.25 -2.05 13.26
C ILE A 139 22.30 -1.77 14.42
N THR A 140 22.00 -2.77 15.25
CA THR A 140 21.12 -2.63 16.39
C THR A 140 21.77 -1.74 17.44
N GLU A 141 23.09 -1.88 17.65
CA GLU A 141 23.84 -1.00 18.54
C GLU A 141 23.89 0.44 18.02
N ALA A 142 24.07 0.62 16.71
CA ALA A 142 23.98 1.95 16.09
C ALA A 142 22.60 2.60 16.31
N TYR A 143 21.52 1.84 16.15
CA TYR A 143 20.18 2.33 16.45
C TYR A 143 19.99 2.66 17.94
N ARG A 144 20.50 1.82 18.85
CA ARG A 144 20.42 2.09 20.28
C ARG A 144 21.14 3.38 20.66
N ALA A 145 22.30 3.65 20.07
CA ALA A 145 23.03 4.90 20.26
C ALA A 145 22.15 6.11 19.86
N ILE A 146 21.58 6.09 18.65
CA ILE A 146 20.65 7.15 18.19
C ILE A 146 19.49 7.34 19.16
N LEU A 147 18.86 6.25 19.60
CA LEU A 147 17.71 6.32 20.51
C LEU A 147 18.08 6.83 21.91
N ASN A 148 19.28 6.53 22.40
CA ASN A 148 19.78 7.06 23.68
C ASN A 148 20.10 8.56 23.56
N ASP A 149 20.78 8.97 22.49
CA ASP A 149 21.24 10.35 22.30
C ASP A 149 20.07 11.33 22.10
N GLU A 150 19.01 10.87 21.44
CA GLU A 150 17.87 11.74 21.09
C GLU A 150 16.78 11.80 22.17
N GLU A 151 16.74 10.84 23.10
CA GLU A 151 15.74 10.71 24.17
C GLU A 151 14.27 10.81 23.70
N PHE A 152 13.92 10.08 22.64
CA PHE A 152 12.55 10.03 22.14
C PHE A 152 11.54 9.60 23.22
N SER A 153 10.30 10.10 23.10
CA SER A 153 9.15 9.64 23.88
C SER A 153 8.43 8.48 23.18
N MET A 154 8.49 8.45 21.84
CA MET A 154 7.78 7.48 21.02
C MET A 154 8.41 7.37 19.63
N LEU A 155 8.37 6.17 19.03
CA LEU A 155 8.67 5.93 17.62
C LEU A 155 7.37 5.61 16.87
N PHE A 156 7.12 6.34 15.79
CA PHE A 156 6.01 6.10 14.89
C PHE A 156 6.51 5.56 13.54
N PHE A 157 6.14 4.32 13.23
CA PHE A 157 6.49 3.62 11.99
C PHE A 157 5.39 3.80 10.95
N THR A 158 5.73 4.44 9.83
CA THR A 158 4.78 4.70 8.74
C THR A 158 4.40 3.44 7.93
N HIS A 159 5.15 2.36 8.09
CA HIS A 159 4.88 1.06 7.48
C HIS A 159 5.42 -0.09 8.35
N GLN A 160 4.56 -1.06 8.63
CA GLN A 160 4.76 -2.19 9.54
C GLN A 160 5.37 -3.48 8.95
N ARG A 161 5.59 -3.58 7.62
CA ARG A 161 5.95 -4.86 6.95
C ARG A 161 7.42 -5.02 6.59
N PRO A 162 8.15 -4.00 6.11
CA PRO A 162 9.51 -4.22 5.63
C PRO A 162 10.44 -4.76 6.73
N PRO A 163 11.21 -5.83 6.48
CA PRO A 163 11.95 -6.54 7.51
C PRO A 163 13.09 -5.72 8.12
N TYR A 164 13.60 -4.73 7.39
CA TYR A 164 14.71 -3.89 7.83
C TYR A 164 14.34 -2.92 8.96
N ILE A 165 13.05 -2.74 9.28
CA ILE A 165 12.63 -1.96 10.45
C ILE A 165 12.72 -2.75 11.76
N ALA A 166 12.73 -4.10 11.69
CA ALA A 166 12.65 -4.96 12.87
C ALA A 166 13.79 -4.76 13.89
N PRO A 167 15.06 -4.52 13.50
CA PRO A 167 16.12 -4.24 14.47
C PRO A 167 15.91 -2.92 15.22
N LEU A 168 15.33 -1.90 14.58
CA LEU A 168 15.01 -0.63 15.25
C LEU A 168 13.89 -0.81 16.27
N VAL A 169 12.83 -1.54 15.91
CA VAL A 169 11.75 -1.89 16.85
C VAL A 169 12.32 -2.67 18.04
N TYR A 170 13.21 -3.63 17.79
CA TYR A 170 13.89 -4.39 18.84
C TYR A 170 14.75 -3.49 19.75
N ALA A 171 15.49 -2.53 19.20
CA ALA A 171 16.26 -1.56 19.98
C ALA A 171 15.35 -0.73 20.90
N ALA A 172 14.26 -0.20 20.36
CA ALA A 172 13.25 0.56 21.12
C ALA A 172 12.64 -0.28 22.26
N GLN A 173 12.24 -1.53 22.00
CA GLN A 173 11.74 -2.45 23.01
C GLN A 173 12.72 -2.68 24.16
N LYS A 174 14.03 -2.74 23.86
CA LYS A 174 15.07 -2.93 24.88
C LYS A 174 15.30 -1.71 25.75
N GLN A 175 15.00 -0.53 25.24
CA GLN A 175 15.00 0.73 25.97
C GLN A 175 13.62 1.07 26.57
N LYS A 176 12.62 0.18 26.44
CA LYS A 176 11.23 0.40 26.88
C LYS A 176 10.61 1.66 26.26
N LEU A 177 11.02 1.97 25.04
CA LEU A 177 10.53 3.11 24.26
C LEU A 177 9.27 2.71 23.51
N LYS A 178 8.22 3.53 23.60
CA LYS A 178 6.91 3.26 23.00
C LYS A 178 6.99 3.23 21.48
N THR A 179 6.39 2.22 20.87
CA THR A 179 6.36 2.02 19.42
C THR A 179 4.93 2.01 18.88
N VAL A 180 4.69 2.76 17.81
CA VAL A 180 3.40 2.85 17.13
C VAL A 180 3.59 2.47 15.67
N ALA A 181 2.70 1.66 15.11
CA ALA A 181 2.74 1.32 13.69
C ALA A 181 1.44 1.72 12.97
N PHE A 182 1.59 2.36 11.80
CA PHE A 182 0.50 2.51 10.87
C PHE A 182 0.36 1.25 10.00
N ILE A 183 -0.87 0.76 9.84
CA ILE A 183 -1.17 -0.38 8.97
C ILE A 183 -1.32 0.11 7.53
N PHE A 184 -0.22 0.14 6.79
CA PHE A 184 -0.17 0.68 5.43
C PHE A 184 -0.57 -0.36 4.38
N SER A 185 -1.81 -0.85 4.50
CA SER A 185 -2.81 -0.95 3.41
C SER A 185 -3.95 -1.90 3.76
N TRP A 186 -5.12 -1.65 3.16
CA TRP A 186 -6.37 -2.41 3.31
C TRP A 186 -6.28 -3.92 3.09
N ASP A 187 -5.33 -4.40 2.30
CA ASP A 187 -5.15 -5.81 1.98
C ASP A 187 -4.14 -6.52 2.91
N ASN A 188 -3.39 -5.78 3.74
CA ASN A 188 -2.25 -6.34 4.45
C ASN A 188 -2.60 -7.37 5.52
N LEU A 189 -3.65 -7.14 6.30
CA LEU A 189 -3.98 -8.00 7.44
C LEU A 189 -4.61 -9.31 6.98
N ALA A 190 -5.51 -9.24 6.00
CA ALA A 190 -6.34 -10.36 5.57
C ALA A 190 -5.78 -11.16 4.38
N SER A 191 -4.61 -10.81 3.84
CA SER A 191 -4.04 -11.53 2.67
C SER A 191 -2.52 -11.72 2.67
N LYS A 192 -1.77 -11.08 3.57
CA LYS A 192 -0.30 -11.11 3.56
C LYS A 192 0.25 -11.88 4.76
N GLY A 193 1.58 -12.00 4.79
CA GLY A 193 2.32 -12.54 5.92
C GLY A 193 2.26 -11.67 7.18
N ARG A 194 2.97 -12.11 8.23
CA ARG A 194 3.06 -11.41 9.51
C ARG A 194 3.86 -10.10 9.41
N MET A 195 3.49 -9.09 10.20
CA MET A 195 4.27 -7.85 10.39
C MET A 195 5.75 -8.09 10.75
N ALA A 196 6.60 -7.10 10.49
CA ALA A 196 8.03 -7.17 10.73
C ALA A 196 8.38 -7.41 12.22
N SER A 197 7.59 -6.81 13.12
CA SER A 197 7.73 -6.92 14.58
C SER A 197 6.36 -6.77 15.27
N ASN A 198 6.34 -6.92 16.59
CA ASN A 198 5.24 -6.44 17.43
C ASN A 198 5.51 -4.97 17.81
N PHE A 199 4.44 -4.19 17.91
CA PHE A 199 4.46 -2.79 18.32
C PHE A 199 3.57 -2.62 19.55
N ASP A 200 3.73 -1.53 20.29
CA ASP A 200 2.91 -1.28 21.47
C ASP A 200 1.51 -0.82 21.08
N TYR A 201 1.41 0.00 20.02
CA TYR A 201 0.16 0.53 19.50
C TYR A 201 0.06 0.51 17.97
N TYR A 202 -1.17 0.59 17.47
CA TYR A 202 -1.52 0.40 16.07
C TYR A 202 -2.54 1.43 15.59
N LEU A 203 -2.26 2.03 14.43
CA LEU A 203 -3.13 2.99 13.77
C LEU A 203 -3.72 2.33 12.52
N VAL A 204 -5.05 2.26 12.44
CA VAL A 204 -5.81 1.56 11.38
C VAL A 204 -6.80 2.48 10.68
N TRP A 205 -7.25 2.10 9.49
CA TRP A 205 -8.04 2.97 8.61
C TRP A 205 -9.50 3.11 9.05
N SER A 206 -10.09 2.03 9.51
CA SER A 206 -11.52 1.92 9.83
C SER A 206 -11.76 0.86 10.90
N ASP A 207 -13.01 0.79 11.38
CA ASP A 207 -13.44 -0.28 12.29
C ASP A 207 -13.32 -1.67 11.67
N LEU A 208 -13.50 -1.81 10.34
CA LEU A 208 -13.26 -3.07 9.64
C LEU A 208 -11.80 -3.51 9.82
N MET A 209 -10.85 -2.61 9.57
CA MET A 209 -9.43 -2.93 9.74
C MET A 209 -9.05 -3.17 11.22
N LYS A 210 -9.73 -2.50 12.16
CA LYS A 210 -9.60 -2.81 13.61
C LYS A 210 -10.04 -4.24 13.90
N GLN A 211 -11.18 -4.68 13.36
CA GLN A 211 -11.68 -6.05 13.53
C GLN A 211 -10.73 -7.08 12.92
N ASP A 212 -10.23 -6.83 11.70
CA ASP A 212 -9.21 -7.67 11.05
C ASP A 212 -7.95 -7.80 11.91
N LEU A 213 -7.47 -6.68 12.49
CA LEU A 213 -6.28 -6.69 13.32
C LEU A 213 -6.47 -7.59 14.54
N LEU A 214 -7.60 -7.47 15.24
CA LEU A 214 -7.94 -8.30 16.40
C LEU A 214 -8.10 -9.78 16.02
N GLN A 215 -8.67 -10.06 14.85
CA GLN A 215 -8.85 -11.42 14.34
C GLN A 215 -7.51 -12.11 14.03
N PHE A 216 -6.63 -11.45 13.27
CA PHE A 216 -5.40 -12.06 12.75
C PHE A 216 -4.20 -11.93 13.71
N TYR A 217 -4.27 -11.04 14.69
CA TYR A 217 -3.21 -10.77 15.68
C TYR A 217 -3.77 -10.89 17.11
N ARG A 218 -4.07 -12.13 17.51
CA ARG A 218 -4.79 -12.46 18.76
C ARG A 218 -4.11 -12.00 20.08
N ALA A 219 -2.87 -11.56 20.01
CA ALA A 219 -2.14 -10.98 21.15
C ALA A 219 -2.40 -9.48 21.34
N ILE A 220 -2.98 -8.81 20.35
CA ILE A 220 -3.31 -7.37 20.39
C ILE A 220 -4.68 -7.20 21.04
N THR A 221 -4.82 -6.16 21.87
CA THR A 221 -6.08 -5.78 22.51
C THR A 221 -6.62 -4.46 21.96
N GLU A 222 -7.91 -4.19 22.16
CA GLU A 222 -8.55 -2.96 21.67
C GLU A 222 -7.88 -1.68 22.13
N LYS A 223 -7.36 -1.65 23.37
CA LYS A 223 -6.69 -0.47 23.96
C LYS A 223 -5.41 -0.07 23.23
N GLN A 224 -4.89 -0.96 22.38
CA GLN A 224 -3.69 -0.74 21.59
C GLN A 224 -3.99 -0.20 20.19
N ILE A 225 -5.27 -0.01 19.83
CA ILE A 225 -5.68 0.31 18.46
C ILE A 225 -6.45 1.63 18.44
N ALA A 226 -6.09 2.52 17.52
CA ALA A 226 -6.90 3.69 17.19
C ALA A 226 -7.28 3.68 15.70
N VAL A 227 -8.55 3.99 15.42
CA VAL A 227 -9.07 4.20 14.06
C VAL A 227 -8.81 5.65 13.68
N VAL A 228 -8.06 5.88 12.61
CA VAL A 228 -7.56 7.22 12.26
C VAL A 228 -7.81 7.64 10.82
N GLY A 229 -8.43 6.78 10.00
CA GLY A 229 -8.49 6.98 8.57
C GLY A 229 -7.17 6.63 7.89
N THR A 230 -6.97 7.11 6.67
CA THR A 230 -5.79 6.75 5.87
C THR A 230 -5.05 7.99 5.33
N PRO A 231 -3.83 8.26 5.83
CA PRO A 231 -2.95 9.28 5.29
C PRO A 231 -2.61 9.10 3.80
N GLN A 232 -2.82 7.90 3.26
CA GLN A 232 -2.59 7.60 1.83
C GLN A 232 -3.40 8.49 0.89
N PHE A 233 -4.62 8.87 1.30
CA PHE A 233 -5.54 9.66 0.47
C PHE A 233 -5.58 11.14 0.86
N VAL A 234 -4.92 11.55 1.95
CA VAL A 234 -4.90 12.97 2.39
C VAL A 234 -4.40 13.93 1.31
N PRO A 235 -3.36 13.61 0.51
CA PRO A 235 -2.94 14.49 -0.59
C PRO A 235 -4.05 14.82 -1.60
N TYR A 236 -5.12 14.02 -1.68
CA TYR A 236 -6.24 14.27 -2.60
C TYR A 236 -7.12 15.44 -2.18
N VAL A 237 -7.10 15.82 -0.90
CA VAL A 237 -7.91 16.92 -0.37
C VAL A 237 -7.09 18.17 -0.03
N MET A 238 -5.78 18.16 -0.31
CA MET A 238 -4.87 19.28 -0.04
C MET A 238 -4.78 20.22 -1.25
N GLU A 239 -5.11 21.51 -1.06
CA GLU A 239 -5.11 22.54 -2.10
C GLU A 239 -3.79 22.63 -2.88
N ASP A 240 -2.64 22.38 -2.23
CA ASP A 240 -1.30 22.37 -2.84
C ASP A 240 -1.18 21.46 -4.06
N TYR A 241 -1.99 20.39 -4.11
CA TYR A 241 -1.98 19.41 -5.20
C TYR A 241 -3.12 19.60 -6.21
N GLN A 242 -3.97 20.61 -6.02
CA GLN A 242 -5.02 20.92 -6.98
C GLN A 242 -4.41 21.44 -8.28
N VAL A 243 -5.02 21.05 -9.39
CA VAL A 243 -4.64 21.46 -10.75
C VAL A 243 -5.92 21.94 -11.41
N LEU A 244 -5.87 22.98 -12.25
CA LEU A 244 -7.05 23.43 -12.97
C LEU A 244 -7.44 22.40 -14.05
N LYS A 245 -8.75 22.24 -14.32
CA LYS A 245 -9.21 21.34 -15.40
C LYS A 245 -8.58 21.67 -16.75
N SER A 246 -8.41 22.95 -17.08
CA SER A 246 -7.75 23.39 -18.32
C SER A 246 -6.28 22.96 -18.39
N GLU A 247 -5.57 22.98 -17.28
CA GLU A 247 -4.19 22.49 -17.19
C GLU A 247 -4.13 20.97 -17.34
N PHE A 248 -5.08 20.23 -16.75
CA PHE A 248 -5.22 18.79 -16.94
C PHE A 248 -5.44 18.43 -18.41
N LEU A 249 -6.41 19.06 -19.07
CA LEU A 249 -6.69 18.86 -20.50
C LEU A 249 -5.46 19.15 -21.35
N LYS A 250 -4.76 20.26 -21.09
CA LYS A 250 -3.52 20.63 -21.79
C LYS A 250 -2.38 19.64 -21.54
N THR A 251 -2.17 19.22 -20.29
CA THR A 251 -1.06 18.34 -19.89
C THR A 251 -1.15 16.98 -20.59
N PHE A 252 -2.36 16.47 -20.77
CA PHE A 252 -2.60 15.18 -21.40
C PHE A 252 -3.05 15.28 -22.87
N ASP A 253 -3.12 16.50 -23.43
CA ASP A 253 -3.56 16.77 -24.80
C ASP A 253 -4.94 16.14 -25.10
N LEU A 254 -5.91 16.45 -24.24
CA LEU A 254 -7.26 15.88 -24.24
C LEU A 254 -8.26 16.82 -24.92
N ASP A 255 -9.23 16.23 -25.62
CA ASP A 255 -10.37 16.95 -26.18
C ASP A 255 -11.38 17.28 -25.05
N GLU A 256 -11.69 18.55 -24.86
CA GLU A 256 -12.57 19.01 -23.79
C GLU A 256 -14.04 18.61 -23.98
N HIS A 257 -14.43 18.24 -25.20
CA HIS A 257 -15.79 17.79 -25.53
C HIS A 257 -15.99 16.29 -25.33
N LEU A 258 -14.91 15.53 -25.08
CA LEU A 258 -14.96 14.09 -24.85
C LEU A 258 -14.91 13.73 -23.37
N LYS A 259 -15.64 12.67 -23.02
CA LYS A 259 -15.47 11.99 -21.73
C LYS A 259 -14.09 11.35 -21.64
N THR A 260 -13.52 11.29 -20.44
CA THR A 260 -12.17 10.76 -20.23
C THR A 260 -12.18 9.47 -19.43
N ILE A 261 -11.68 8.39 -20.04
CA ILE A 261 -11.45 7.10 -19.38
C ILE A 261 -9.98 7.02 -18.97
N CYS A 262 -9.72 6.62 -17.72
CA CYS A 262 -8.37 6.27 -17.26
C CYS A 262 -8.31 4.77 -16.97
N PHE A 263 -7.44 4.03 -17.68
CA PHE A 263 -7.04 2.70 -17.27
C PHE A 263 -5.83 2.80 -16.33
N SER A 264 -5.93 2.24 -15.13
CA SER A 264 -4.83 2.21 -14.16
C SER A 264 -4.22 0.82 -14.09
N CYS A 265 -2.99 0.68 -14.59
CA CYS A 265 -2.26 -0.59 -14.58
C CYS A 265 -1.84 -0.97 -13.15
N GLY A 266 -1.77 -2.28 -12.90
CA GLY A 266 -1.14 -2.83 -11.71
C GLY A 266 0.28 -3.28 -11.98
N ASP A 267 0.91 -3.90 -10.98
CA ASP A 267 2.20 -4.56 -11.17
C ASP A 267 2.05 -5.83 -12.01
N ILE A 268 2.99 -6.12 -12.90
CA ILE A 268 3.01 -7.31 -13.76
C ILE A 268 2.80 -8.62 -12.99
N SER A 269 3.22 -8.73 -11.72
CA SER A 269 3.03 -9.95 -10.94
C SER A 269 1.56 -10.20 -10.61
N THR A 270 0.74 -9.15 -10.51
CA THR A 270 -0.69 -9.23 -10.20
C THR A 270 -1.56 -9.01 -11.42
N SER A 271 -1.14 -8.22 -12.39
CA SER A 271 -2.00 -7.65 -13.45
C SER A 271 -1.51 -7.99 -14.86
N LYS A 272 -1.17 -9.26 -15.10
CA LYS A 272 -0.61 -9.73 -16.39
C LYS A 272 -1.51 -9.49 -17.60
N ASN A 273 -2.83 -9.39 -17.39
CA ASN A 273 -3.80 -9.16 -18.46
C ASN A 273 -4.03 -7.67 -18.77
N ASP A 274 -3.30 -6.72 -18.16
CA ASP A 274 -3.52 -5.28 -18.43
C ASP A 274 -3.41 -4.93 -19.92
N GLU A 275 -2.44 -5.49 -20.63
CA GLU A 275 -2.26 -5.25 -22.08
C GLU A 275 -3.50 -5.68 -22.86
N LEU A 276 -4.08 -6.84 -22.53
CA LEU A 276 -5.32 -7.35 -23.14
C LEU A 276 -6.50 -6.40 -22.89
N TYR A 277 -6.61 -5.84 -21.69
CA TYR A 277 -7.69 -4.91 -21.35
C TYR A 277 -7.54 -3.58 -22.09
N ILE A 278 -6.32 -3.04 -22.12
CA ILE A 278 -6.01 -1.80 -22.84
C ILE A 278 -6.29 -1.97 -24.33
N GLU A 279 -5.82 -3.05 -24.93
CA GLU A 279 -6.08 -3.38 -26.34
C GLU A 279 -7.57 -3.53 -26.61
N THR A 280 -8.31 -4.25 -25.77
CA THR A 280 -9.77 -4.42 -25.91
C THR A 280 -10.51 -3.08 -25.95
N ILE A 281 -10.10 -2.12 -25.10
CA ILE A 281 -10.70 -0.79 -25.04
C ILE A 281 -10.27 0.04 -26.26
N ALA A 282 -8.99 -0.01 -26.62
CA ALA A 282 -8.44 0.73 -27.76
C ALA A 282 -9.10 0.32 -29.09
N GLU A 283 -9.25 -0.99 -29.33
CA GLU A 283 -9.99 -1.52 -30.47
C GLU A 283 -11.44 -1.04 -30.48
N ALA A 284 -12.10 -0.99 -29.32
CA ALA A 284 -13.49 -0.57 -29.22
C ALA A 284 -13.66 0.93 -29.58
N ILE A 285 -12.70 1.77 -29.19
CA ILE A 285 -12.66 3.19 -29.57
C ILE A 285 -12.45 3.33 -31.08
N GLN A 286 -11.45 2.65 -31.65
CA GLN A 286 -11.14 2.73 -33.08
C GLN A 286 -12.30 2.22 -33.96
N ASN A 287 -12.91 1.10 -33.55
CA ASN A 287 -14.04 0.50 -34.26
C ASN A 287 -15.38 1.19 -33.96
N LYS A 288 -15.39 2.24 -33.13
CA LYS A 288 -16.59 2.99 -32.72
C LYS A 288 -17.69 2.11 -32.11
N THR A 289 -17.30 1.04 -31.40
CA THR A 289 -18.24 0.17 -30.68
C THR A 289 -18.60 0.70 -29.29
N ILE A 290 -17.84 1.69 -28.81
CA ILE A 290 -18.20 2.56 -27.69
C ILE A 290 -18.18 4.03 -28.15
N ALA A 291 -18.76 4.92 -27.35
CA ALA A 291 -18.75 6.35 -27.64
C ALA A 291 -17.30 6.90 -27.75
N PRO A 292 -17.06 7.95 -28.55
CA PRO A 292 -15.76 8.63 -28.58
C PRO A 292 -15.39 9.15 -27.18
N VAL A 293 -14.15 8.88 -26.78
CA VAL A 293 -13.60 9.25 -25.47
C VAL A 293 -12.14 9.63 -25.58
N ASN A 294 -11.66 10.46 -24.67
CA ASN A 294 -10.24 10.51 -24.35
C ASN A 294 -9.86 9.24 -23.60
N PHE A 295 -8.74 8.61 -23.97
CA PHE A 295 -8.27 7.40 -23.29
C PHE A 295 -6.85 7.59 -22.75
N ILE A 296 -6.75 7.58 -21.42
CA ILE A 296 -5.50 7.67 -20.67
C ILE A 296 -5.16 6.29 -20.12
N VAL A 297 -3.89 5.89 -20.25
CA VAL A 297 -3.35 4.71 -19.55
C VAL A 297 -2.28 5.19 -18.58
N ARG A 298 -2.51 4.96 -17.28
CA ARG A 298 -1.54 5.22 -16.22
C ARG A 298 -0.85 3.92 -15.82
N THR A 299 0.47 3.86 -15.99
CA THR A 299 1.25 2.68 -15.59
C THR A 299 1.40 2.59 -14.07
N SER A 300 1.76 1.41 -13.56
CA SER A 300 2.15 1.28 -12.16
C SER A 300 3.49 1.98 -11.90
N PRO A 301 3.69 2.68 -10.77
CA PRO A 301 4.99 3.29 -10.49
C PRO A 301 6.10 2.25 -10.25
N ALA A 302 5.74 0.98 -10.06
CA ALA A 302 6.68 -0.14 -9.94
C ALA A 302 7.19 -0.61 -11.31
N GLU A 303 6.50 -0.29 -12.40
CA GLU A 303 6.76 -0.82 -13.73
C GLU A 303 7.70 0.02 -14.57
N ASP A 304 8.40 -0.66 -15.48
CA ASP A 304 9.21 -0.05 -16.51
C ASP A 304 8.33 0.22 -17.76
N PRO A 305 8.45 1.41 -18.40
CA PRO A 305 7.75 1.72 -19.64
C PRO A 305 7.86 0.66 -20.74
N VAL A 306 8.94 -0.13 -20.76
CA VAL A 306 9.19 -1.22 -21.72
C VAL A 306 8.00 -2.18 -21.85
N ARG A 307 7.25 -2.43 -20.77
CA ARG A 307 6.11 -3.37 -20.76
C ARG A 307 5.07 -3.01 -21.84
N PHE A 308 4.88 -1.73 -22.13
CA PHE A 308 3.77 -1.25 -22.97
C PHE A 308 4.22 -0.68 -24.33
N GLU A 309 5.49 -0.80 -24.71
CA GLU A 309 6.01 -0.22 -25.97
C GLU A 309 5.26 -0.68 -27.22
N GLY A 310 4.80 -1.95 -27.24
CA GLY A 310 4.00 -2.48 -28.34
C GLY A 310 2.69 -1.72 -28.51
N LEU A 311 1.96 -1.53 -27.41
CA LEU A 311 0.68 -0.80 -27.39
C LEU A 311 0.86 0.69 -27.67
N VAL A 312 1.94 1.31 -27.19
CA VAL A 312 2.27 2.71 -27.50
C VAL A 312 2.43 2.91 -29.01
N LYS A 313 3.11 1.99 -29.70
CA LYS A 313 3.30 2.03 -31.16
C LYS A 313 2.01 1.73 -31.93
N GLN A 314 1.24 0.75 -31.46
CA GLN A 314 0.03 0.29 -32.14
C GLN A 314 -1.15 1.28 -31.98
N TYR A 315 -1.25 1.95 -30.84
CA TYR A 315 -2.36 2.83 -30.49
C TYR A 315 -1.87 4.23 -30.07
N PRO A 316 -1.35 5.04 -31.01
CA PRO A 316 -0.73 6.35 -30.70
C PRO A 316 -1.72 7.41 -30.17
N PHE A 317 -3.02 7.17 -30.28
CA PHE A 317 -4.05 8.07 -29.72
C PHE A 317 -4.18 7.92 -28.20
N ILE A 318 -3.68 6.83 -27.61
CA ILE A 318 -3.70 6.64 -26.15
C ILE A 318 -2.74 7.64 -25.50
N LYS A 319 -3.22 8.35 -24.49
CA LYS A 319 -2.40 9.26 -23.70
C LYS A 319 -1.75 8.49 -22.55
N TRP A 320 -0.45 8.26 -22.63
CA TRP A 320 0.28 7.48 -21.64
C TRP A 320 0.77 8.35 -20.48
N HIS A 321 0.44 7.94 -19.26
CA HIS A 321 0.93 8.55 -18.02
C HIS A 321 1.89 7.59 -17.31
N PHE A 322 3.16 7.98 -17.25
CA PHE A 322 4.18 7.24 -16.49
C PHE A 322 4.39 7.95 -15.15
N PRO A 323 4.09 7.31 -14.01
CA PRO A 323 4.27 7.92 -12.70
C PRO A 323 5.70 8.40 -12.47
N LYS A 324 5.86 9.64 -11.99
CA LYS A 324 7.19 10.25 -11.79
C LYS A 324 7.77 9.88 -10.43
N TRP A 325 7.99 8.58 -10.22
CA TRP A 325 8.60 8.01 -9.02
C TRP A 325 10.10 7.83 -9.21
N LYS A 326 10.91 8.56 -8.44
CA LYS A 326 12.38 8.55 -8.58
C LYS A 326 13.00 7.50 -7.67
N GLN A 327 13.85 6.65 -8.22
CA GLN A 327 14.71 5.75 -7.44
C GLN A 327 15.76 6.58 -6.69
N VAL A 328 15.69 6.63 -5.36
CA VAL A 328 16.59 7.48 -4.54
C VAL A 328 17.76 6.73 -3.94
N ARG A 329 17.64 5.41 -3.77
CA ARG A 329 18.72 4.52 -3.34
C ARG A 329 18.80 3.30 -4.28
N PRO A 330 19.85 3.18 -5.11
CA PRO A 330 20.05 1.98 -5.92
C PRO A 330 20.53 0.81 -5.05
N LYS A 331 20.36 -0.43 -5.54
CA LYS A 331 20.87 -1.68 -4.92
C LYS A 331 20.36 -1.93 -3.48
N HIS A 332 19.18 -1.44 -3.14
CA HIS A 332 18.51 -1.80 -1.89
C HIS A 332 17.87 -3.19 -2.02
N GLN A 333 17.85 -3.98 -0.94
CA GLN A 333 17.24 -5.32 -0.94
C GLN A 333 15.74 -5.31 -1.31
N GLU A 334 15.08 -4.16 -1.14
CA GLU A 334 13.73 -3.88 -1.62
C GLU A 334 13.76 -2.61 -2.48
N SER A 335 14.21 -2.70 -3.74
CA SER A 335 14.40 -1.54 -4.63
C SER A 335 13.15 -0.67 -4.77
N TRP A 336 11.96 -1.28 -4.84
CA TRP A 336 10.68 -0.57 -4.93
C TRP A 336 10.44 0.39 -3.75
N SER A 337 10.77 -0.03 -2.52
CA SER A 337 10.58 0.81 -1.32
C SER A 337 11.40 2.10 -1.37
N GLN A 338 12.41 2.17 -2.23
CA GLN A 338 13.30 3.32 -2.40
C GLN A 338 12.92 4.20 -3.60
N ARG A 339 11.68 4.11 -4.08
CA ARG A 339 11.12 5.02 -5.07
C ARG A 339 10.20 6.02 -4.38
N ILE A 340 10.41 7.32 -4.58
CA ILE A 340 9.55 8.38 -4.03
C ILE A 340 8.81 9.12 -5.15
N PRO A 341 7.54 9.50 -4.98
CA PRO A 341 6.85 10.35 -5.94
C PRO A 341 7.42 11.77 -5.94
N THR A 342 7.38 12.42 -7.09
CA THR A 342 7.52 13.88 -7.17
C THR A 342 6.20 14.58 -6.82
N ILE A 343 6.25 15.85 -6.41
CA ILE A 343 5.05 16.70 -6.23
C ILE A 343 4.22 16.73 -7.52
N GLU A 344 4.89 16.78 -8.67
CA GLU A 344 4.22 16.76 -9.97
C GLU A 344 3.43 15.46 -10.20
N ASP A 345 3.96 14.29 -9.83
CA ASP A 345 3.21 13.03 -9.90
C ASP A 345 1.96 13.06 -9.01
N VAL A 346 2.07 13.63 -7.80
CA VAL A 346 0.92 13.75 -6.88
C VAL A 346 -0.15 14.66 -7.47
N LYS A 347 0.23 15.80 -8.05
CA LYS A 347 -0.66 16.70 -8.78
C LYS A 347 -1.35 16.01 -9.95
N GLN A 348 -0.59 15.30 -10.78
CA GLN A 348 -1.11 14.58 -11.94
C GLN A 348 -2.04 13.44 -11.54
N LEU A 349 -1.71 12.68 -10.48
CA LEU A 349 -2.58 11.65 -9.93
C LEU A 349 -3.89 12.27 -9.44
N ARG A 350 -3.84 13.31 -8.60
CA ARG A 350 -5.06 14.00 -8.14
C ARG A 350 -5.92 14.49 -9.32
N ALA A 351 -5.31 15.10 -10.34
CA ALA A 351 -6.02 15.58 -11.52
C ALA A 351 -6.73 14.44 -12.29
N LEU A 352 -6.09 13.27 -12.42
CA LEU A 352 -6.72 12.08 -13.00
C LEU A 352 -7.94 11.64 -12.19
N LEU A 353 -7.81 11.57 -10.86
CA LEU A 353 -8.91 11.20 -9.96
C LEU A 353 -10.07 12.20 -10.02
N GLU A 354 -9.77 13.49 -10.13
CA GLU A 354 -10.75 14.57 -10.11
C GLU A 354 -11.46 14.75 -11.47
N TYR A 355 -10.73 14.60 -12.59
CA TYR A 355 -11.23 14.99 -13.91
C TYR A 355 -11.51 13.86 -14.89
N CYS A 356 -11.06 12.63 -14.65
CA CYS A 356 -11.56 11.51 -15.44
C CYS A 356 -13.03 11.20 -15.07
N ASP A 357 -13.77 10.70 -16.04
CA ASP A 357 -15.18 10.32 -15.89
C ASP A 357 -15.34 8.86 -15.47
N LEU A 358 -14.39 7.99 -15.83
CA LEU A 358 -14.42 6.57 -15.53
C LEU A 358 -13.02 6.03 -15.28
N ASN A 359 -12.87 5.20 -14.25
CA ASN A 359 -11.67 4.39 -14.07
C ASN A 359 -11.89 2.92 -14.39
N ILE A 360 -10.85 2.30 -14.94
CA ILE A 360 -10.79 0.86 -15.19
C ILE A 360 -9.49 0.35 -14.59
N ASN A 361 -9.54 -0.69 -13.75
CA ASN A 361 -8.34 -1.28 -13.15
C ASN A 361 -8.60 -2.73 -12.71
N MET A 362 -7.59 -3.60 -12.75
CA MET A 362 -7.72 -4.97 -12.23
C MET A 362 -7.59 -4.95 -10.70
N LEU A 363 -8.73 -4.87 -9.99
CA LEU A 363 -8.88 -5.04 -8.53
C LEU A 363 -7.81 -4.35 -7.66
N SER A 364 -7.41 -3.14 -8.05
CA SER A 364 -6.35 -2.35 -7.43
C SER A 364 -6.92 -1.39 -6.39
N THR A 365 -6.04 -0.86 -5.52
CA THR A 365 -6.36 0.28 -4.65
C THR A 365 -6.89 1.46 -5.46
N MET A 366 -6.49 1.59 -6.73
CA MET A 366 -6.99 2.63 -7.65
C MET A 366 -8.52 2.71 -7.69
N SER A 367 -9.23 1.60 -7.41
CA SER A 367 -10.68 1.62 -7.22
C SER A 367 -11.09 2.55 -6.06
N LEU A 368 -10.44 2.44 -4.89
CA LEU A 368 -10.63 3.34 -3.76
C LEU A 368 -10.21 4.77 -4.10
N ASP A 369 -9.05 4.96 -4.75
CA ASP A 369 -8.55 6.28 -5.14
C ASP A 369 -9.59 7.07 -5.96
N PHE A 370 -10.18 6.44 -6.97
CA PHE A 370 -11.22 7.05 -7.81
C PHE A 370 -12.57 7.19 -7.09
N MET A 371 -12.92 6.23 -6.23
CA MET A 371 -14.12 6.30 -5.40
C MET A 371 -14.09 7.47 -4.40
N MET A 372 -12.92 7.93 -3.95
CA MET A 372 -12.81 9.13 -3.11
C MET A 372 -13.35 10.39 -3.81
N PHE A 373 -13.33 10.42 -5.15
CA PHE A 373 -13.92 11.48 -5.98
C PHE A 373 -15.27 11.08 -6.58
N ASN A 374 -15.88 10.02 -6.02
CA ASN A 374 -17.13 9.44 -6.47
C ASN A 374 -17.14 9.06 -7.97
N LYS A 375 -16.00 8.68 -8.53
CA LYS A 375 -15.92 8.24 -9.93
C LYS A 375 -16.35 6.79 -10.08
N PRO A 376 -17.11 6.43 -11.13
CA PRO A 376 -17.43 5.04 -11.43
C PRO A 376 -16.15 4.25 -11.74
N VAL A 377 -16.20 2.95 -11.44
CA VAL A 377 -15.06 2.03 -11.60
C VAL A 377 -15.52 0.72 -12.22
N VAL A 378 -14.79 0.24 -13.22
CA VAL A 378 -14.93 -1.12 -13.78
C VAL A 378 -13.68 -1.94 -13.46
N ASN A 379 -13.87 -3.15 -12.93
CA ASN A 379 -12.78 -4.07 -12.65
C ASN A 379 -12.83 -5.29 -13.58
N PRO A 380 -12.02 -5.33 -14.65
CA PRO A 380 -11.92 -6.49 -15.51
C PRO A 380 -11.09 -7.61 -14.85
N VAL A 381 -11.59 -8.84 -15.00
CA VAL A 381 -10.96 -10.09 -14.54
C VAL A 381 -11.31 -11.21 -15.54
N PHE A 382 -10.72 -11.17 -16.74
CA PHE A 382 -11.06 -12.09 -17.82
C PHE A 382 -10.49 -13.48 -17.59
N GLY A 383 -9.33 -13.60 -16.96
CA GLY A 383 -8.64 -14.87 -16.90
C GLY A 383 -9.13 -15.79 -15.79
N ASN A 384 -9.25 -17.07 -16.13
CA ASN A 384 -9.66 -18.13 -15.20
C ASN A 384 -8.87 -19.42 -15.50
N THR A 385 -9.20 -20.51 -14.79
CA THR A 385 -8.50 -21.80 -14.94
C THR A 385 -8.75 -22.51 -16.27
N GLU A 386 -9.72 -22.06 -17.06
CA GLU A 386 -10.23 -22.78 -18.24
C GLU A 386 -9.86 -22.11 -19.57
N ASN A 387 -9.54 -20.81 -19.58
CA ASN A 387 -9.36 -20.04 -20.82
C ASN A 387 -7.91 -19.70 -21.19
N GLY A 388 -6.92 -20.22 -20.44
CA GLY A 388 -5.49 -20.05 -20.74
C GLY A 388 -4.91 -18.66 -20.47
N LEU A 389 -5.73 -17.68 -20.06
CA LEU A 389 -5.26 -16.37 -19.61
C LEU A 389 -4.67 -16.46 -18.20
N TYR A 390 -3.97 -15.41 -17.77
CA TYR A 390 -3.57 -15.32 -16.36
C TYR A 390 -4.81 -15.27 -15.48
N ASN A 391 -4.97 -16.22 -14.56
CA ASN A 391 -6.13 -16.33 -13.69
C ASN A 391 -6.17 -15.18 -12.67
N ASP A 392 -6.70 -14.02 -13.07
CA ASP A 392 -6.95 -12.87 -12.21
C ASP A 392 -8.31 -12.93 -11.52
N GLN A 393 -9.26 -13.76 -11.99
CA GLN A 393 -10.51 -14.04 -11.26
C GLN A 393 -10.27 -14.65 -9.88
N ARG A 394 -9.13 -15.34 -9.66
CA ARG A 394 -8.76 -15.86 -8.34
C ARG A 394 -8.74 -14.79 -7.25
N PHE A 395 -8.41 -13.54 -7.59
CA PHE A 395 -8.34 -12.45 -6.62
C PHE A 395 -9.72 -12.05 -6.06
N LEU A 396 -10.81 -12.45 -6.72
CA LEU A 396 -12.17 -12.23 -6.20
C LEU A 396 -12.42 -12.92 -4.85
N GLY A 397 -11.65 -13.98 -4.53
CA GLY A 397 -11.74 -14.67 -3.23
C GLY A 397 -10.88 -14.03 -2.12
N TYR A 398 -10.21 -12.91 -2.38
CA TYR A 398 -9.46 -12.22 -1.32
C TYR A 398 -10.42 -11.42 -0.45
N ALA A 399 -10.34 -11.54 0.88
CA ALA A 399 -11.33 -10.97 1.81
C ALA A 399 -11.68 -9.48 1.56
N HIS A 400 -10.66 -8.64 1.33
CA HIS A 400 -10.88 -7.21 1.02
C HIS A 400 -11.59 -6.98 -0.33
N ILE A 401 -11.39 -7.88 -1.31
CA ILE A 401 -12.10 -7.86 -2.59
C ILE A 401 -13.50 -8.45 -2.45
N GLU A 402 -13.73 -9.44 -1.59
CA GLU A 402 -15.08 -9.92 -1.30
C GLU A 402 -15.96 -8.78 -0.77
N HIS A 403 -15.44 -7.92 0.10
CA HIS A 403 -16.14 -6.69 0.52
C HIS A 403 -16.49 -5.78 -0.68
N LEU A 404 -15.55 -5.59 -1.61
CA LEU A 404 -15.79 -4.81 -2.83
C LEU A 404 -16.90 -5.44 -3.69
N VAL A 405 -16.82 -6.74 -3.96
CA VAL A 405 -17.81 -7.47 -4.76
C VAL A 405 -19.20 -7.38 -4.13
N HIS A 406 -19.31 -7.61 -2.82
CA HIS A 406 -20.58 -7.56 -2.11
C HIS A 406 -21.17 -6.14 -2.05
N SER A 407 -20.32 -5.11 -1.99
CA SER A 407 -20.78 -3.72 -1.95
C SER A 407 -21.45 -3.26 -3.24
N LYS A 408 -21.17 -3.93 -4.37
CA LYS A 408 -21.59 -3.49 -5.72
C LYS A 408 -21.12 -2.07 -6.08
N ALA A 409 -20.11 -1.56 -5.37
CA ALA A 409 -19.52 -0.25 -5.63
C ALA A 409 -18.87 -0.15 -7.02
N THR A 410 -18.51 -1.28 -7.63
CA THR A 410 -17.87 -1.34 -8.94
C THR A 410 -18.50 -2.42 -9.79
N LYS A 411 -18.32 -2.31 -11.13
CA LYS A 411 -18.69 -3.39 -12.05
C LYS A 411 -17.53 -4.36 -12.23
N ILE A 412 -17.69 -5.57 -11.71
CA ILE A 412 -16.76 -6.69 -11.97
C ILE A 412 -17.15 -7.33 -13.31
N VAL A 413 -16.23 -7.35 -14.27
CA VAL A 413 -16.49 -7.84 -15.64
C VAL A 413 -15.53 -8.96 -16.03
N LYS A 414 -16.07 -10.05 -16.56
CA LYS A 414 -15.32 -11.30 -16.79
C LYS A 414 -14.97 -11.59 -18.26
N ASN A 415 -15.36 -10.71 -19.18
CA ASN A 415 -15.08 -10.85 -20.61
C ASN A 415 -15.23 -9.50 -21.35
N LYS A 416 -14.79 -9.47 -22.62
CA LYS A 416 -14.83 -8.30 -23.52
C LYS A 416 -16.22 -7.67 -23.59
N THR A 417 -17.26 -8.47 -23.85
CA THR A 417 -18.64 -7.96 -23.98
C THR A 417 -19.11 -7.26 -22.71
N ALA A 418 -18.86 -7.85 -21.54
CA ALA A 418 -19.22 -7.27 -20.26
C ALA A 418 -18.45 -5.98 -19.97
N LEU A 419 -17.15 -5.93 -20.30
CA LEU A 419 -16.32 -4.72 -20.15
C LEU A 419 -16.88 -3.57 -20.99
N LEU A 420 -17.09 -3.79 -22.30
CA LEU A 420 -17.58 -2.74 -23.19
C LEU A 420 -18.99 -2.27 -22.82
N THR A 421 -19.86 -3.21 -22.40
CA THR A 421 -21.20 -2.88 -21.88
C THR A 421 -21.12 -2.01 -20.64
N ALA A 422 -20.25 -2.37 -19.69
CA ALA A 422 -20.08 -1.62 -18.45
C ALA A 422 -19.54 -0.19 -18.70
N ILE A 423 -18.59 -0.04 -19.63
CA ILE A 423 -18.06 1.25 -20.08
C ILE A 423 -19.19 2.09 -20.67
N SER A 424 -19.90 1.59 -21.68
CA SER A 424 -20.97 2.33 -22.34
C SER A 424 -22.07 2.76 -21.36
N GLN A 425 -22.42 1.90 -20.40
CA GLN A 425 -23.38 2.26 -19.35
C GLN A 425 -22.88 3.40 -18.47
N TYR A 426 -21.66 3.32 -17.93
CA TYR A 426 -21.13 4.36 -17.03
C TYR A 426 -20.83 5.69 -17.71
N LEU A 427 -20.58 5.70 -19.01
CA LEU A 427 -20.42 6.94 -19.77
C LEU A 427 -21.75 7.72 -19.92
N VAL A 428 -22.90 7.04 -19.76
CA VAL A 428 -24.23 7.63 -19.88
C VAL A 428 -24.87 7.88 -18.51
N HIS A 429 -24.89 6.85 -17.66
CA HIS A 429 -25.55 6.88 -16.36
C HIS A 429 -24.76 6.15 -15.27
N ASP A 430 -24.73 6.75 -14.10
CA ASP A 430 -24.04 6.23 -12.93
C ASP A 430 -25.02 5.96 -11.78
N ASN A 431 -25.43 4.70 -11.65
CA ASN A 431 -26.39 4.26 -10.64
C ASN A 431 -25.74 3.72 -9.37
N ASP A 432 -24.40 3.61 -9.32
CA ASP A 432 -23.68 2.90 -8.27
C ASP A 432 -23.02 3.85 -7.25
N ALA A 433 -23.28 5.16 -7.36
CA ALA A 433 -22.71 6.19 -6.49
C ALA A 433 -22.99 5.96 -5.00
N VAL A 434 -24.20 5.54 -4.65
CA VAL A 434 -24.58 5.24 -3.25
C VAL A 434 -23.74 4.07 -2.73
N CYS A 435 -23.66 2.97 -3.48
CA CYS A 435 -22.85 1.81 -3.14
C CYS A 435 -21.36 2.17 -2.97
N ARG A 436 -20.81 3.05 -3.84
CA ARG A 436 -19.43 3.55 -3.70
C ARG A 436 -19.23 4.35 -2.42
N GLN A 437 -20.16 5.24 -2.08
CA GLN A 437 -20.06 6.03 -0.85
C GLN A 437 -20.14 5.14 0.41
N GLU A 438 -21.03 4.14 0.41
CA GLU A 438 -21.12 3.15 1.50
C GLU A 438 -19.84 2.33 1.62
N PHE A 439 -19.28 1.88 0.50
CA PHE A 439 -18.03 1.15 0.49
C PHE A 439 -16.86 1.99 1.01
N ILE A 440 -16.74 3.26 0.59
CA ILE A 440 -15.72 4.16 1.13
C ILE A 440 -15.87 4.36 2.63
N LYS A 441 -17.10 4.55 3.14
CA LYS A 441 -17.34 4.66 4.60
C LYS A 441 -16.91 3.42 5.36
N GLN A 442 -17.06 2.23 4.78
CA GLN A 442 -16.59 0.98 5.37
C GLN A 442 -15.05 0.91 5.44
N GLN A 443 -14.36 1.38 4.40
CA GLN A 443 -12.91 1.25 4.27
C GLN A 443 -12.11 2.39 4.92
N VAL A 444 -12.70 3.59 5.00
CA VAL A 444 -12.06 4.81 5.51
C VAL A 444 -12.94 5.40 6.62
N GLY A 445 -12.54 5.19 7.88
CA GLY A 445 -13.35 5.51 9.05
C GLY A 445 -13.30 6.97 9.51
N VAL A 446 -12.39 7.78 8.97
CA VAL A 446 -12.22 9.20 9.34
C VAL A 446 -12.18 10.05 8.06
N PRO A 447 -12.86 11.21 8.01
CA PRO A 447 -12.76 12.14 6.89
C PRO A 447 -11.30 12.52 6.58
N LEU A 448 -10.94 12.61 5.30
CA LEU A 448 -9.56 12.86 4.89
C LEU A 448 -8.97 14.14 5.48
N LYS A 449 -9.76 15.23 5.53
CA LYS A 449 -9.35 16.51 6.12
C LYS A 449 -9.03 16.45 7.62
N GLN A 450 -9.52 15.43 8.32
CA GLN A 450 -9.32 15.25 9.77
C GLN A 450 -8.32 14.12 10.08
N THR A 451 -7.92 13.34 9.07
CA THR A 451 -7.16 12.09 9.25
C THR A 451 -5.86 12.32 10.00
N ASN A 452 -5.03 13.28 9.56
CA ASN A 452 -3.74 13.51 10.18
C ASN A 452 -3.85 14.15 11.58
N GLU A 453 -4.84 15.01 11.81
CA GLU A 453 -5.14 15.54 13.14
C GLU A 453 -5.53 14.42 14.12
N VAL A 454 -6.52 13.58 13.76
CA VAL A 454 -6.98 12.45 14.57
C VAL A 454 -5.86 11.46 14.83
N LEU A 455 -5.01 11.21 13.82
CA LEU A 455 -3.87 10.32 13.94
C LEU A 455 -2.87 10.82 14.99
N VAL A 456 -2.46 12.09 14.90
CA VAL A 456 -1.50 12.67 15.85
C VAL A 456 -2.10 12.76 17.26
N ASN A 457 -3.38 13.15 17.38
CA ASN A 457 -4.08 13.20 18.66
C ASN A 457 -4.21 11.82 19.31
N SER A 458 -4.40 10.76 18.52
CA SER A 458 -4.44 9.39 19.02
C SER A 458 -3.08 8.95 19.59
N MET A 459 -1.97 9.33 18.94
CA MET A 459 -0.63 9.07 19.49
C MET A 459 -0.38 9.82 20.80
N LYS A 460 -0.90 11.04 20.94
CA LYS A 460 -0.80 11.82 22.19
C LYS A 460 -1.42 11.10 23.39
N GLN A 461 -2.51 10.37 23.19
CA GLN A 461 -3.16 9.59 24.26
C GLN A 461 -2.29 8.44 24.79
N TRP A 462 -1.26 8.06 24.03
CA TRP A 462 -0.31 7.02 24.41
C TRP A 462 1.04 7.56 24.88
N LEU A 463 1.24 8.88 24.93
CA LEU A 463 2.38 9.48 25.64
C LEU A 463 2.24 9.26 27.15
#